data_AF-A0A9E5NCU6-F1
#
_entry.id   AF-A0A9E5NCU6-F1
#
_cell.length_a   1.000
_cell.length_b   1.000
_cell.length_c   1.000
_cell.angle_alpha   90.00
_cell.angle_beta   90.00
_cell.angle_gamma   90.00
#
_symmetry.space_group_name_H-M   'P 1'
#
loop_
_entity.id
_entity.type
_entity.pdbx_description
1 polymer ?
#
loop_
_entity_poly.entity_id
_entity_poly.type
_entity_poly.pdbx_seq_one_letter_code
_entity_poly.pdbx_strand_id
1 'polypeptide(L)'
;PLLTDSGGYQVFSLAALREVSEEGATFRSPVDGGEHFLTPEAAVEIQHTLDAEIIMSFDEPVAFKATRGEAEAATARSDRWAKRGKARHEKLGRRALFGIVQGGFWEDLREHSARRIVEIGFDGYAVGGLSVGEPKALTFSLAEHTLGLLPRTSPHYLMGVGLPADILRAVRLGV
;
A
#
# COMPACT_ATOMS: atom_id res chain seq x y z
N PRO A 1 9.71 8.78 16.28
CA PRO A 1 9.32 7.77 15.28
C PRO A 1 8.77 8.44 14.02
N LEU A 2 9.44 8.19 12.91
CA LEU A 2 9.07 8.57 11.55
C LEU A 2 8.50 7.35 10.81
N LEU A 3 7.39 7.56 10.12
CA LEU A 3 6.88 6.64 9.11
C LEU A 3 7.07 7.30 7.75
N THR A 4 7.70 6.60 6.81
CA THR A 4 7.78 7.02 5.40
C THR A 4 6.86 6.14 4.58
N ASP A 5 6.07 6.76 3.71
CA ASP A 5 5.36 6.01 2.69
C ASP A 5 6.34 5.57 1.57
N SER A 6 5.87 4.69 0.70
CA SER A 6 6.70 4.11 -0.36
C SER A 6 6.81 5.01 -1.61
N GLY A 7 6.00 6.07 -1.70
CA GLY A 7 5.84 6.89 -2.90
C GLY A 7 4.90 6.31 -3.97
N GLY A 8 4.39 5.09 -3.79
CA GLY A 8 3.51 4.41 -4.77
C GLY A 8 2.24 5.20 -5.08
N TYR A 9 1.62 5.78 -4.06
CA TYR A 9 0.43 6.62 -4.23
C TYR A 9 0.74 7.94 -4.95
N GLN A 10 1.88 8.58 -4.68
CA GLN A 10 2.28 9.82 -5.34
C GLN A 10 2.53 9.55 -6.83
N VAL A 11 3.23 8.46 -7.16
CA VAL A 11 3.40 8.01 -8.55
C VAL A 11 2.03 7.75 -9.19
N PHE A 12 1.12 7.06 -8.49
CA PHE A 12 -0.25 6.83 -8.94
C PHE A 12 -1.03 8.12 -9.22
N SER A 13 -0.90 9.13 -8.34
CA SER A 13 -1.61 10.42 -8.46
C SER A 13 -1.16 11.25 -9.67
N LEU A 14 0.02 10.96 -10.23
CA LEU A 14 0.56 11.56 -11.44
C LEU A 14 0.09 10.83 -12.71
N ALA A 15 -1.14 10.30 -12.73
CA ALA A 15 -1.62 9.30 -13.70
C ALA A 15 -1.31 9.59 -15.20
N ALA A 16 -1.30 10.85 -15.64
CA ALA A 16 -0.98 11.22 -17.01
C ALA A 16 0.53 11.13 -17.37
N LEU A 17 1.39 10.99 -16.36
CA LEU A 17 2.85 11.08 -16.44
C LEU A 17 3.54 9.84 -15.87
N ARG A 18 2.81 8.71 -15.77
CA ARG A 18 3.36 7.45 -15.23
C ARG A 18 3.19 6.28 -16.19
N GLU A 19 4.15 5.38 -16.15
CA GLU A 19 4.07 4.05 -16.75
C GLU A 19 4.38 3.00 -15.67
N VAL A 20 3.58 1.94 -15.60
CA VAL A 20 3.74 0.89 -14.59
C VAL A 20 4.01 -0.44 -15.28
N SER A 21 5.10 -1.10 -14.89
CA SER A 21 5.51 -2.41 -15.38
C SER A 21 5.66 -3.39 -14.21
N GLU A 22 6.09 -4.64 -14.48
CA GLU A 22 6.38 -5.58 -13.39
C GLU A 22 7.62 -5.15 -12.59
N GLU A 23 8.56 -4.46 -13.21
CA GLU A 23 9.83 -4.06 -12.61
C GLU A 23 9.65 -2.90 -11.61
N GLY A 24 8.72 -1.98 -11.89
CA GLY A 24 8.47 -0.78 -11.08
C GLY A 24 7.55 0.22 -11.78
N ALA A 25 7.70 1.49 -11.44
CA ALA A 25 6.96 2.58 -12.07
C ALA A 25 7.90 3.71 -12.52
N THR A 26 7.74 4.11 -13.78
CA THR A 26 8.37 5.31 -14.34
C THR A 26 7.44 6.49 -14.15
N PHE A 27 7.96 7.65 -13.75
CA PHE A 27 7.19 8.87 -13.65
C PHE A 27 8.03 10.10 -14.00
N ARG A 28 7.36 11.18 -14.43
CA ARG A 28 8.01 12.49 -14.61
C ARG A 28 7.80 13.37 -13.38
N SER A 29 8.89 13.93 -12.88
CA SER A 29 8.89 14.87 -11.78
C SER A 29 8.10 16.13 -12.16
N PRO A 30 7.15 16.57 -11.33
CA PRO A 30 6.42 17.81 -11.56
C PRO A 30 7.27 19.06 -11.28
N VAL A 31 8.46 18.91 -10.69
CA VAL A 31 9.35 20.02 -10.30
C VAL A 31 10.21 20.47 -11.48
N ASP A 32 10.79 19.51 -12.20
CA ASP A 32 11.80 19.77 -13.25
C ASP A 32 11.56 18.98 -14.55
N GLY A 33 10.52 18.13 -14.60
CA GLY A 33 10.21 17.28 -15.76
C GLY A 33 11.13 16.07 -15.92
N GLY A 34 12.05 15.84 -14.98
CA GLY A 34 12.98 14.71 -14.99
C GLY A 34 12.24 13.38 -14.94
N GLU A 35 12.71 12.40 -15.71
CA GLU A 35 12.16 11.05 -15.69
C GLU A 35 12.86 10.22 -14.60
N HIS A 36 12.05 9.56 -13.77
CA HIS A 36 12.52 8.74 -12.66
C HIS A 36 11.87 7.36 -12.76
N PHE A 37 12.62 6.34 -12.32
CA PHE A 37 12.13 4.96 -12.24
C PHE A 37 12.25 4.45 -10.82
N LEU A 38 11.14 4.02 -10.23
CA LEU A 38 11.07 3.54 -8.87
C LEU A 38 10.67 2.06 -8.84
N THR A 39 11.55 1.23 -8.27
CA THR A 39 11.30 -0.20 -8.05
C THR A 39 10.96 -0.45 -6.58
N PRO A 40 10.36 -1.62 -6.24
CA PRO A 40 10.18 -2.04 -4.85
C PRO A 40 11.49 -2.03 -4.03
N GLU A 41 12.60 -2.46 -4.64
CA GLU A 41 13.91 -2.48 -3.98
C GLU A 41 14.43 -1.06 -3.72
N ALA A 42 14.36 -0.18 -4.74
CA ALA A 42 14.80 1.21 -4.63
C ALA A 42 13.95 1.98 -3.61
N ALA A 43 12.62 1.77 -3.59
CA ALA A 43 11.74 2.39 -2.62
C ALA A 43 12.13 2.00 -1.17
N VAL A 44 12.50 0.74 -0.93
CA VAL A 44 12.99 0.29 0.37
C VAL A 44 14.34 0.91 0.72
N GLU A 45 15.28 0.95 -0.22
CA GLU A 45 16.61 1.55 -0.02
C GLU A 45 16.54 3.05 0.30
N ILE A 46 15.67 3.78 -0.40
CA ILE A 46 15.44 5.21 -0.16
C ILE A 46 14.90 5.41 1.25
N GLN A 47 13.86 4.66 1.64
CA GLN A 47 13.28 4.77 2.99
C GLN A 47 14.28 4.40 4.10
N HIS A 48 15.17 3.42 3.84
CA HIS A 48 16.29 3.11 4.75
C HIS A 48 17.30 4.26 4.85
N THR A 49 17.58 4.94 3.74
CA THR A 49 18.49 6.09 3.66
C THR A 49 17.91 7.32 4.39
N LEU A 50 16.58 7.49 4.36
CA LEU A 50 15.85 8.53 5.09
C LEU A 50 15.78 8.29 6.60
N ASP A 51 16.33 7.17 7.07
CA ASP A 51 16.37 6.77 8.47
C ASP A 51 15.00 6.64 9.17
N ALA A 52 13.96 6.25 8.43
CA ALA A 52 12.63 6.05 9.00
C ALA A 52 12.55 4.79 9.88
N GLU A 53 11.86 4.86 11.02
CA GLU A 53 11.66 3.70 11.90
C GLU A 53 10.60 2.73 11.37
N ILE A 54 9.57 3.24 10.68
CA ILE A 54 8.56 2.45 9.98
C ILE A 54 8.59 2.81 8.49
N ILE A 55 8.75 1.79 7.64
CA ILE A 55 8.76 1.95 6.19
C ILE A 55 7.60 1.17 5.59
N MET A 56 7.07 1.66 4.47
CA MET A 56 5.94 1.05 3.79
C MET A 56 6.39 0.27 2.55
N SER A 57 5.76 -0.88 2.29
CA SER A 57 5.95 -1.62 1.04
C SER A 57 5.56 -0.75 -0.16
N PHE A 58 6.29 -0.89 -1.26
CA PHE A 58 5.88 -0.31 -2.55
C PHE A 58 4.70 -1.10 -3.12
N ASP A 59 3.68 -0.39 -3.58
CA ASP A 59 2.41 -0.94 -4.03
C ASP A 59 1.82 -0.13 -5.18
N GLU A 60 0.79 -0.68 -5.83
CA GLU A 60 0.01 -0.01 -6.85
C GLU A 60 -1.45 0.15 -6.39
N PRO A 61 -1.86 1.36 -5.96
CA PRO A 61 -3.23 1.63 -5.59
C PRO A 61 -4.21 1.42 -6.76
N VAL A 62 -5.38 0.85 -6.45
CA VAL A 62 -6.46 0.68 -7.41
C VAL A 62 -7.38 1.90 -7.40
N ALA A 63 -7.61 2.51 -8.57
CA ALA A 63 -8.50 3.67 -8.71
C ALA A 63 -9.97 3.31 -8.43
N PHE A 64 -10.73 4.25 -7.87
CA PHE A 64 -12.18 4.11 -7.82
C PHE A 64 -12.76 4.08 -9.25
N LYS A 65 -13.65 3.10 -9.50
CA LYS A 65 -14.22 2.77 -10.82
C LYS A 65 -13.26 2.10 -11.81
N ALA A 66 -12.08 1.64 -11.37
CA ALA A 66 -11.33 0.66 -12.15
C ALA A 66 -12.22 -0.55 -12.48
N THR A 67 -11.91 -1.24 -13.56
CA THR A 67 -12.49 -2.55 -13.86
C THR A 67 -11.94 -3.60 -12.91
N ARG A 68 -12.66 -4.71 -12.76
CA ARG A 68 -12.19 -5.85 -11.96
C ARG A 68 -10.85 -6.40 -12.47
N GLY A 69 -10.66 -6.47 -13.79
CA GLY A 69 -9.40 -6.94 -14.39
C GLY A 69 -8.20 -6.03 -14.07
N GLU A 70 -8.40 -4.71 -14.09
CA GLU A 70 -7.37 -3.75 -13.67
C GLU A 70 -7.03 -3.91 -12.19
N ALA A 71 -8.04 -4.09 -11.33
CA ALA A 71 -7.86 -4.31 -9.91
C ALA A 71 -7.12 -5.62 -9.61
N GLU A 72 -7.48 -6.71 -10.28
CA GLU A 72 -6.79 -8.01 -10.19
C GLU A 72 -5.31 -7.88 -10.59
N ALA A 73 -5.03 -7.20 -11.70
CA ALA A 73 -3.67 -7.01 -12.19
C ALA A 73 -2.81 -6.18 -11.22
N ALA A 74 -3.32 -5.04 -10.75
CA ALA A 74 -2.61 -4.16 -9.81
C ALA A 74 -2.41 -4.81 -8.43
N THR A 75 -3.41 -5.55 -7.94
CA THR A 75 -3.33 -6.28 -6.66
C THR A 75 -2.28 -7.38 -6.75
N ALA A 76 -2.30 -8.19 -7.81
CA ALA A 76 -1.32 -9.25 -8.00
C ALA A 76 0.10 -8.70 -8.18
N ARG A 77 0.26 -7.55 -8.84
CA ARG A 77 1.54 -6.85 -8.96
C ARG A 77 2.03 -6.35 -7.59
N SER A 78 1.15 -5.74 -6.81
CA SER A 78 1.45 -5.28 -5.45
C SER A 78 1.92 -6.43 -4.55
N ASP A 79 1.30 -7.60 -4.61
CA ASP A 79 1.74 -8.78 -3.85
C ASP A 79 3.15 -9.23 -4.24
N ARG A 80 3.49 -9.23 -5.54
CA ARG A 80 4.83 -9.56 -6.04
C ARG A 80 5.87 -8.51 -5.65
N TRP A 81 5.50 -7.24 -5.73
CA TRP A 81 6.33 -6.12 -5.29
C TRP A 81 6.60 -6.15 -3.79
N ALA A 82 5.60 -6.47 -2.97
CA ALA A 82 5.75 -6.61 -1.53
C ALA A 82 6.77 -7.70 -1.17
N LYS A 83 6.72 -8.84 -1.87
CA LYS A 83 7.72 -9.91 -1.69
C LYS A 83 9.14 -9.46 -2.06
N ARG A 84 9.29 -8.73 -3.17
CA ARG A 84 10.57 -8.17 -3.62
C ARG A 84 11.14 -7.15 -2.63
N GLY A 85 10.32 -6.19 -2.21
CA GLY A 85 10.67 -5.18 -1.21
C GLY A 85 11.07 -5.81 0.12
N LYS A 86 10.32 -6.80 0.61
CA LYS A 86 10.65 -7.56 1.83
C LYS A 86 12.01 -8.23 1.73
N ALA A 87 12.28 -8.94 0.63
CA ALA A 87 13.57 -9.61 0.42
C ALA A 87 14.75 -8.63 0.35
N ARG A 88 14.54 -7.40 -0.15
CA ARG A 88 15.56 -6.35 -0.11
C ARG A 88 15.76 -5.80 1.30
N HIS A 89 14.66 -5.52 1.99
CA HIS A 89 14.66 -4.99 3.35
C HIS A 89 15.46 -5.89 4.32
N GLU A 90 15.28 -7.21 4.24
CA GLU A 90 15.99 -8.18 5.09
C GLU A 90 17.52 -8.12 4.95
N LYS A 91 18.03 -7.59 3.84
CA LYS A 91 19.48 -7.42 3.60
C LYS A 91 20.05 -6.11 4.14
N LEU A 92 19.20 -5.14 4.50
CA LEU A 92 19.62 -3.77 4.83
C LEU A 92 19.68 -3.49 6.34
N GLY A 93 19.07 -4.33 7.17
CA GLY A 93 19.07 -4.18 8.63
C GLY A 93 17.67 -4.10 9.23
N ARG A 94 17.57 -3.73 10.50
CA ARG A 94 16.29 -3.77 11.25
C ARG A 94 15.62 -2.39 11.30
N ARG A 95 14.56 -2.23 10.51
CA ARG A 95 13.49 -1.22 10.63
C ARG A 95 12.16 -1.98 10.60
N ALA A 96 11.06 -1.39 11.03
CA ALA A 96 9.76 -2.02 10.81
C ALA A 96 9.34 -1.83 9.34
N LEU A 97 8.91 -2.90 8.66
CA LEU A 97 8.33 -2.83 7.32
C LEU A 97 6.87 -3.27 7.37
N PHE A 98 5.99 -2.41 6.87
CA PHE A 98 4.55 -2.69 6.80
C PHE A 98 4.17 -3.15 5.39
N GLY A 99 3.43 -4.24 5.31
CA GLY A 99 2.80 -4.71 4.07
C GLY A 99 1.50 -3.96 3.81
N ILE A 100 1.10 -3.80 2.55
CA ILE A 100 -0.12 -3.07 2.18
C ILE A 100 -1.07 -4.03 1.47
N VAL A 101 -2.27 -4.20 2.04
CA VAL A 101 -3.35 -4.96 1.42
C VAL A 101 -4.05 -4.10 0.38
N GLN A 102 -4.06 -4.59 -0.85
CA GLN A 102 -4.80 -4.04 -1.99
C GLN A 102 -6.02 -4.92 -2.29
N GLY A 103 -6.64 -4.77 -3.46
CA GLY A 103 -7.87 -5.47 -3.85
C GLY A 103 -8.97 -4.54 -4.36
N GLY A 104 -8.72 -3.22 -4.35
CA GLY A 104 -9.70 -2.22 -4.80
C GLY A 104 -11.02 -2.33 -4.04
N PHE A 105 -12.10 -2.49 -4.79
CA PHE A 105 -13.48 -2.47 -4.27
C PHE A 105 -14.18 -3.83 -4.33
N TRP A 106 -13.40 -4.92 -4.27
CA TRP A 106 -13.89 -6.30 -4.28
C TRP A 106 -13.35 -7.06 -3.06
N GLU A 107 -14.27 -7.65 -2.29
CA GLU A 107 -13.93 -8.38 -1.06
C GLU A 107 -13.04 -9.59 -1.34
N ASP A 108 -13.32 -10.37 -2.39
CA ASP A 108 -12.53 -11.54 -2.75
C ASP A 108 -11.07 -11.21 -3.11
N LEU A 109 -10.84 -10.06 -3.75
CA LEU A 109 -9.48 -9.58 -4.02
C LEU A 109 -8.78 -9.08 -2.75
N ARG A 110 -9.52 -8.43 -1.84
CA ARG A 110 -9.02 -8.03 -0.52
C ARG A 110 -8.64 -9.25 0.32
N GLU A 111 -9.45 -10.30 0.31
CA GLU A 111 -9.14 -11.57 0.98
C GLU A 111 -7.87 -12.21 0.41
N HIS A 112 -7.76 -12.25 -0.91
CA HIS A 112 -6.59 -12.79 -1.59
C HIS A 112 -5.33 -12.03 -1.17
N SER A 113 -5.32 -10.70 -1.31
CA SER A 113 -4.17 -9.87 -0.96
C SER A 113 -3.86 -9.97 0.54
N ALA A 114 -4.85 -9.94 1.42
CA ALA A 114 -4.64 -10.11 2.87
C ALA A 114 -3.92 -11.42 3.19
N ARG A 115 -4.36 -12.55 2.63
CA ARG A 115 -3.69 -13.85 2.82
C ARG A 115 -2.25 -13.82 2.32
N ARG A 116 -2.01 -13.26 1.12
CA ARG A 116 -0.68 -13.17 0.51
C ARG A 116 0.27 -12.28 1.31
N ILE A 117 -0.18 -11.11 1.73
CA ILE A 117 0.62 -10.16 2.51
C ILE A 117 0.93 -10.74 3.89
N VAL A 118 -0.03 -11.40 4.54
CA VAL A 118 0.21 -12.09 5.83
C VAL A 118 1.21 -13.23 5.66
N GLU A 119 1.10 -14.04 4.61
CA GLU A 119 2.03 -15.13 4.30
C GLU A 119 3.47 -14.65 4.09
N ILE A 120 3.67 -13.47 3.46
CA ILE A 120 5.00 -12.88 3.28
C ILE A 120 5.63 -12.48 4.63
N GLY A 121 4.82 -12.00 5.58
CA GLY A 121 5.27 -11.66 6.93
C GLY A 121 5.86 -10.26 7.05
N PHE A 122 5.15 -9.38 7.77
CA PHE A 122 5.50 -7.98 7.99
C PHE A 122 5.39 -7.60 9.46
N ASP A 123 6.01 -6.48 9.85
CA ASP A 123 5.96 -5.98 11.23
C ASP A 123 4.61 -5.32 11.56
N GLY A 124 3.87 -4.93 10.51
CA GLY A 124 2.50 -4.42 10.58
C GLY A 124 1.81 -4.49 9.22
N TYR A 125 0.50 -4.25 9.22
CA TYR A 125 -0.34 -4.45 8.04
C TYR A 125 -1.20 -3.22 7.78
N ALA A 126 -1.07 -2.67 6.58
CA ALA A 126 -1.84 -1.53 6.14
C ALA A 126 -3.01 -1.93 5.24
N VAL A 127 -4.09 -1.18 5.30
CA VAL A 127 -5.19 -1.25 4.34
C VAL A 127 -5.07 -0.07 3.40
N GLY A 128 -4.63 -0.32 2.17
CA GLY A 128 -4.40 0.68 1.13
C GLY A 128 -5.54 0.76 0.11
N GLY A 129 -5.46 1.75 -0.78
CA GLY A 129 -6.40 1.87 -1.92
C GLY A 129 -7.86 2.10 -1.51
N LEU A 130 -8.08 2.74 -0.36
CA LEU A 130 -9.37 3.24 0.11
C LEU A 130 -9.26 4.74 0.39
N SER A 131 -10.40 5.41 0.50
CA SER A 131 -10.53 6.86 0.60
C SER A 131 -9.91 7.59 -0.60
N VAL A 132 -10.06 7.01 -1.81
CA VAL A 132 -9.51 7.52 -3.08
C VAL A 132 -10.59 8.09 -4.01
N GLY A 133 -11.80 8.32 -3.49
CA GLY A 133 -12.92 8.96 -4.19
C GLY A 133 -14.23 8.17 -4.14
N GLU A 134 -14.24 6.99 -3.52
CA GLU A 134 -15.43 6.18 -3.30
C GLU A 134 -16.35 6.74 -2.19
N PRO A 135 -17.61 6.30 -2.11
CA PRO A 135 -18.47 6.63 -0.97
C PRO A 135 -17.89 6.11 0.35
N LYS A 136 -17.89 6.95 1.39
CA LYS A 136 -17.39 6.60 2.73
C LYS A 136 -17.97 5.31 3.32
N ALA A 137 -19.24 5.00 3.02
CA ALA A 137 -19.84 3.75 3.46
C ALA A 137 -19.11 2.52 2.89
N LEU A 138 -18.69 2.60 1.63
CA LEU A 138 -17.92 1.55 0.96
C LEU A 138 -16.50 1.43 1.54
N THR A 139 -15.82 2.56 1.79
CA THR A 139 -14.53 2.60 2.49
C THR A 139 -14.56 1.78 3.77
N PHE A 140 -15.53 2.06 4.65
CA PHE A 140 -15.59 1.39 5.94
C PHE A 140 -16.07 -0.05 5.87
N SER A 141 -16.96 -0.39 4.93
CA SER A 141 -17.39 -1.78 4.71
C SER A 141 -16.21 -2.66 4.30
N LEU A 142 -15.39 -2.19 3.35
CA LEU A 142 -14.21 -2.91 2.88
C LEU A 142 -13.08 -2.91 3.91
N ALA A 143 -12.90 -1.80 4.65
CA ALA A 143 -11.93 -1.75 5.73
C ALA A 143 -12.27 -2.75 6.84
N GLU A 144 -13.54 -2.80 7.28
CA GLU A 144 -14.00 -3.77 8.29
C GLU A 144 -13.76 -5.22 7.84
N HIS A 145 -14.16 -5.54 6.60
CA HIS A 145 -13.91 -6.85 6.02
C HIS A 145 -12.41 -7.19 6.01
N THR A 146 -11.57 -6.28 5.52
CA THR A 146 -10.13 -6.51 5.38
C THR A 146 -9.43 -6.63 6.73
N LEU A 147 -9.72 -5.73 7.67
CA LEU A 147 -9.13 -5.73 9.02
C LEU A 147 -9.47 -7.02 9.79
N GLY A 148 -10.67 -7.58 9.57
CA GLY A 148 -11.10 -8.85 10.16
C GLY A 148 -10.23 -10.06 9.76
N LEU A 149 -9.48 -9.95 8.66
CA LEU A 149 -8.60 -10.99 8.13
C LEU A 149 -7.15 -10.87 8.62
N LEU A 150 -6.79 -9.75 9.24
CA LEU A 150 -5.42 -9.43 9.60
C LEU A 150 -5.05 -9.90 11.02
N PRO A 151 -3.76 -10.22 11.28
CA PRO A 151 -3.32 -10.71 12.58
C PRO A 151 -3.48 -9.65 13.67
N ARG A 152 -4.31 -9.93 14.68
CA ARG A 152 -4.54 -9.03 15.83
C ARG A 152 -3.31 -8.77 16.70
N THR A 153 -2.24 -9.54 16.53
CA THR A 153 -0.97 -9.39 17.24
C THR A 153 -0.04 -8.35 16.60
N SER A 154 -0.41 -7.80 15.45
CA SER A 154 0.38 -6.83 14.70
C SER A 154 -0.39 -5.51 14.58
N PRO A 155 0.29 -4.35 14.46
CA PRO A 155 -0.38 -3.08 14.22
C PRO A 155 -1.12 -3.07 12.88
N HIS A 156 -2.28 -2.43 12.86
CA HIS A 156 -3.04 -2.16 11.65
C HIS A 156 -2.98 -0.68 11.29
N TYR A 157 -2.82 -0.37 10.01
CA TYR A 157 -2.79 1.02 9.53
C TYR A 157 -3.79 1.24 8.40
N LEU A 158 -4.89 1.95 8.67
CA LEU A 158 -5.83 2.37 7.64
C LEU A 158 -5.37 3.68 6.99
N MET A 159 -4.89 3.59 5.75
CA MET A 159 -4.28 4.71 5.05
C MET A 159 -5.34 5.69 4.50
N GLY A 160 -5.06 6.99 4.56
CA GLY A 160 -5.88 8.03 3.93
C GLY A 160 -7.13 8.46 4.70
N VAL A 161 -7.35 7.94 5.91
CA VAL A 161 -8.49 8.32 6.77
C VAL A 161 -8.05 9.31 7.85
N GLY A 162 -8.75 10.44 7.98
CA GLY A 162 -8.31 11.52 8.88
C GLY A 162 -9.37 12.39 9.55
N LEU A 163 -10.67 12.30 9.20
CA LEU A 163 -11.68 13.07 9.92
C LEU A 163 -11.90 12.50 11.33
N PRO A 164 -12.17 13.33 12.36
CA PRO A 164 -12.26 12.84 13.74
C PRO A 164 -13.27 11.69 13.94
N ALA A 165 -14.47 11.79 13.34
CA ALA A 165 -15.48 10.74 13.40
C ALA A 165 -15.04 9.44 12.69
N ASP A 166 -14.24 9.58 11.64
CA ASP A 166 -13.73 8.44 10.87
C ASP A 166 -12.63 7.71 11.64
N ILE A 167 -11.76 8.45 12.33
CA ILE A 167 -10.73 7.88 13.21
C ILE A 167 -11.41 7.07 14.32
N LEU A 168 -12.44 7.62 14.98
CA LEU A 168 -13.19 6.88 16.01
C LEU A 168 -13.85 5.61 15.46
N ARG A 169 -14.28 5.63 14.20
CA ARG A 169 -14.83 4.45 13.53
C ARG A 169 -13.74 3.43 13.22
N ALA A 170 -12.61 3.87 12.67
CA ALA A 170 -11.46 3.01 12.36
C ALA A 170 -10.94 2.29 13.62
N VAL A 171 -10.81 3.00 14.75
CA VAL A 171 -10.42 2.42 16.04
C VAL A 171 -11.38 1.30 16.47
N ARG A 172 -12.69 1.48 16.27
CA ARG A 172 -13.68 0.42 16.58
C ARG A 172 -13.56 -0.81 15.67
N LEU A 173 -12.98 -0.65 14.48
CA LEU A 173 -12.73 -1.74 13.54
C LEU A 173 -11.38 -2.44 13.77
N GLY A 174 -10.59 -1.98 14.74
CA GLY A 174 -9.30 -2.59 15.09
C GLY A 174 -8.09 -1.99 14.36
N VAL A 175 -8.18 -0.72 13.96
CA VAL A 175 -7.03 0.13 13.60
C VAL A 175 -6.40 0.72 14.85
#